data_AF-A0A7J4ESC8-F1
#
_entry.id   AF-A0A7J4ESC8-F1
#
_cell.length_a   1.000
_cell.length_b   1.000
_cell.length_c   1.000
_cell.angle_alpha   90.00
_cell.angle_beta   90.00
_cell.angle_gamma   90.00
#
_symmetry.space_group_name_H-M   'P 1'
#
loop_
_entity.id
_entity.type
_entity.pdbx_description
1 polymer ?
#
loop_
_entity_poly.entity_id
_entity_poly.type
_entity_poly.pdbx_seq_one_letter_code
_entity_poly.pdbx_strand_id
1 'polypeptide(L)'
;DPYQPLEEKYRLTRKCLEIFLDYGWKITVQTKSPLVMRDIDILKKFRKVEVGFTITTADEEIRRIFEPNAPAIKKRIDALDKLCKTGITTFVMIAPILPEAEKLVQLVSGKVDYVRIDRMNYHYADWIYRKYGLEYAMTDEFFIQMKNKLENGFKSRGISCEVIF
;
A
#
# COMPACT_ATOMS: atom_id res chain seq x y z
N ASP A 1 -1.26 9.14 6.66
CA ASP A 1 -2.39 8.35 6.13
C ASP A 1 -3.65 9.21 6.24
N PRO A 2 -4.32 9.53 5.13
CA PRO A 2 -5.50 10.41 5.15
C PRO A 2 -6.78 9.72 5.70
N TYR A 3 -6.78 8.40 5.88
CA TYR A 3 -7.97 7.63 6.32
C TYR A 3 -7.76 6.96 7.69
N GLN A 4 -7.17 7.68 8.63
CA GLN A 4 -7.08 7.27 10.04
C GLN A 4 -8.48 7.11 10.67
N PRO A 5 -8.64 6.39 11.80
CA PRO A 5 -9.96 6.15 12.40
C PRO A 5 -10.80 7.42 12.64
N LEU A 6 -10.16 8.54 13.02
CA LEU A 6 -10.85 9.82 13.24
C LEU A 6 -11.51 10.39 11.96
N GLU A 7 -11.04 9.99 10.78
CA GLU A 7 -11.59 10.42 9.48
C GLU A 7 -13.04 9.95 9.29
N GLU A 8 -13.47 8.89 9.96
CA GLU A 8 -14.87 8.43 9.93
C GLU A 8 -15.82 9.53 10.42
N LYS A 9 -15.41 10.25 11.47
CA LYS A 9 -16.17 11.34 12.08
C LYS A 9 -15.95 12.67 11.39
N TYR A 10 -14.69 13.09 11.21
CA TYR A 10 -14.38 14.46 10.82
C TYR A 10 -14.46 14.72 9.30
N ARG A 11 -14.32 13.67 8.48
CA ARG A 11 -14.40 13.74 7.02
C ARG A 11 -13.47 14.81 6.42
N LEU A 12 -12.29 15.00 7.00
CA LEU A 12 -11.34 16.04 6.58
C LEU A 12 -10.77 15.73 5.20
N THR A 13 -10.37 14.47 4.98
CA THR A 13 -9.88 14.03 3.68
C THR A 13 -10.94 14.21 2.61
N ARG A 14 -12.21 13.87 2.90
CA ARG A 14 -13.30 14.10 1.97
C ARG A 14 -13.44 15.58 1.60
N LYS A 15 -13.42 16.48 2.58
CA LYS A 15 -13.49 17.94 2.33
C LYS A 15 -12.31 18.43 1.50
N CYS A 16 -11.10 17.90 1.75
CA CYS A 16 -9.94 18.18 0.91
C CYS A 16 -10.17 17.70 -0.53
N LEU A 17 -10.71 16.49 -0.73
CA LEU A 17 -11.05 15.98 -2.06
C LEU A 17 -12.09 16.85 -2.78
N GLU A 18 -13.11 17.35 -2.06
CA GLU A 18 -14.11 18.29 -2.61
C GLU A 18 -13.43 19.56 -3.14
N ILE A 19 -12.55 20.17 -2.34
CA ILE A 19 -11.79 21.34 -2.75
C ILE A 19 -10.88 21.00 -3.94
N PHE A 20 -10.10 19.92 -3.88
CA PHE A 20 -9.17 19.57 -4.96
C PHE A 20 -9.87 19.29 -6.29
N LEU A 21 -11.09 18.76 -6.23
CA LEU A 21 -11.91 18.51 -7.41
C LEU A 21 -12.27 19.82 -8.11
N ASP A 22 -12.65 20.85 -7.35
CA ASP A 22 -13.02 22.18 -7.89
C ASP A 22 -11.86 22.86 -8.62
N TYR A 23 -10.62 22.57 -8.22
CA TYR A 23 -9.41 23.10 -8.86
C TYR A 23 -8.79 22.16 -9.92
N GLY A 24 -9.41 21.01 -10.20
CA GLY A 24 -8.95 20.08 -11.25
C GLY A 24 -7.60 19.42 -10.96
N TRP A 25 -7.25 19.22 -9.69
CA TRP A 25 -5.98 18.60 -9.30
C TRP A 25 -5.92 17.13 -9.71
N LYS A 26 -4.70 16.62 -9.89
CA LYS A 26 -4.45 15.18 -9.98
C LYS A 26 -4.24 14.66 -8.57
N ILE A 27 -4.87 13.53 -8.23
CA ILE A 27 -4.86 13.01 -6.87
C ILE A 27 -4.26 11.62 -6.80
N THR A 28 -3.34 11.45 -5.86
CA THR A 28 -2.81 10.15 -5.43
C THR A 28 -3.18 9.97 -3.96
N VAL A 29 -3.96 8.93 -3.67
CA VAL A 29 -4.28 8.52 -2.29
C VAL A 29 -3.46 7.29 -1.94
N GLN A 30 -2.69 7.35 -0.84
CA GLN A 30 -2.05 6.17 -0.25
C GLN A 30 -2.55 5.97 1.18
N THR A 31 -3.07 4.78 1.49
CA THR A 31 -3.63 4.46 2.81
C THR A 31 -3.40 3.01 3.21
N LYS A 32 -3.64 2.67 4.48
CA LYS A 32 -3.82 1.28 4.95
C LYS A 32 -5.30 0.95 5.22
N SER A 33 -6.19 1.93 5.08
CA SER A 33 -7.54 1.87 5.59
C SER A 33 -8.57 1.62 4.49
N PRO A 34 -9.45 0.60 4.61
CA PRO A 34 -10.59 0.41 3.73
C PRO A 34 -11.59 1.58 3.74
N LEU A 35 -11.48 2.52 4.68
CA LEU A 35 -12.37 3.68 4.80
C LEU A 35 -12.39 4.56 3.53
N VAL A 36 -11.32 4.53 2.72
CA VAL A 36 -11.27 5.19 1.40
C VAL A 36 -12.44 4.80 0.48
N MET A 37 -13.01 3.59 0.64
CA MET A 37 -14.17 3.15 -0.14
C MET A 37 -15.40 4.05 0.06
N ARG A 38 -15.50 4.77 1.19
CA ARG A 38 -16.57 5.75 1.44
C ARG A 38 -16.61 6.84 0.39
N ASP A 39 -15.44 7.24 -0.11
CA ASP A 39 -15.27 8.41 -0.96
C ASP A 39 -15.10 8.04 -2.45
N ILE A 40 -15.49 6.81 -2.84
CA ILE A 40 -15.50 6.39 -4.25
C ILE A 40 -16.36 7.34 -5.11
N ASP A 41 -17.47 7.83 -4.57
CA ASP A 41 -18.39 8.74 -5.26
C ASP A 41 -17.72 10.05 -5.70
N ILE A 42 -16.76 10.55 -4.90
CA ILE A 42 -15.99 11.74 -5.23
C ILE A 42 -14.72 11.42 -6.01
N LEU A 43 -14.02 10.34 -5.65
CA LEU A 43 -12.79 9.93 -6.33
C LEU A 43 -13.04 9.71 -7.83
N LYS A 44 -14.17 9.09 -8.20
CA LYS A 44 -14.54 8.86 -9.60
C LYS A 44 -14.80 10.14 -10.42
N LYS A 45 -14.94 11.30 -9.78
CA LYS A 45 -15.16 12.58 -10.48
C LYS A 45 -13.87 13.23 -10.95
N PHE A 46 -12.72 12.83 -10.40
CA PHE A 46 -11.42 13.35 -10.82
C PHE A 46 -11.05 12.86 -12.22
N ARG A 47 -10.49 13.76 -13.05
CA ARG A 47 -9.96 13.39 -14.37
C ARG A 47 -8.77 12.42 -14.27
N LYS A 48 -7.95 12.57 -13.23
CA LYS A 48 -6.81 11.69 -12.93
C LYS A 48 -6.75 11.45 -11.43
N VAL A 49 -7.07 10.23 -11.03
CA VAL A 49 -6.99 9.77 -9.66
C VAL A 49 -6.36 8.39 -9.61
N GLU A 50 -5.54 8.17 -8.60
CA GLU A 50 -5.06 6.85 -8.24
C GLU A 50 -5.20 6.61 -6.74
N VAL A 51 -5.52 5.38 -6.37
CA VAL A 51 -5.70 4.97 -4.97
C VAL A 51 -4.89 3.72 -4.73
N GLY A 52 -3.99 3.77 -3.75
CA GLY A 52 -3.14 2.65 -3.40
C GLY A 52 -3.14 2.32 -1.93
N PHE A 53 -2.81 1.07 -1.67
CA PHE A 53 -2.68 0.54 -0.31
C PHE A 53 -1.22 0.26 0.04
N THR A 54 -0.81 0.67 1.24
CA THR A 54 0.44 0.15 1.81
C THR A 54 0.21 -1.27 2.29
N ILE A 55 0.93 -2.24 1.71
CA ILE A 55 0.91 -3.66 2.08
C ILE A 55 2.37 -4.15 2.07
N THR A 56 2.96 -4.25 3.25
CA THR A 56 4.41 -4.45 3.45
C THR A 56 4.85 -5.92 3.41
N THR A 57 3.92 -6.82 3.68
CA THR A 57 4.12 -8.28 3.78
C THR A 57 2.82 -8.99 3.42
N ALA A 58 2.90 -10.26 3.01
CA ALA A 58 1.76 -11.16 2.89
C ALA A 58 1.44 -11.92 4.20
N ASP A 59 2.25 -11.73 5.24
CA ASP A 59 2.13 -12.43 6.52
C ASP A 59 1.43 -11.56 7.58
N GLU A 60 0.33 -12.06 8.12
CA GLU A 60 -0.50 -11.32 9.06
C GLU A 60 0.15 -11.17 10.45
N GLU A 61 1.01 -12.10 10.86
CA GLU A 61 1.76 -12.01 12.11
C GLU A 61 2.87 -10.97 12.00
N ILE A 62 3.57 -10.93 10.86
CA ILE A 62 4.52 -9.83 10.56
C ILE A 62 3.78 -8.49 10.53
N ARG A 63 2.60 -8.42 9.89
CA ARG A 63 1.77 -7.21 9.91
C ARG A 63 1.41 -6.81 11.34
N ARG A 64 1.06 -7.73 12.24
CA ARG A 64 0.75 -7.42 13.65
C ARG A 64 1.96 -6.87 14.41
N ILE A 65 3.17 -7.33 14.09
CA ILE A 65 4.41 -6.84 14.70
C ILE A 65 4.66 -5.37 14.33
N PHE A 66 4.59 -5.04 13.04
CA PHE A 66 4.96 -3.71 12.54
C PHE A 66 3.80 -2.71 12.53
N GLU A 67 2.57 -3.20 12.36
CA GLU A 67 1.37 -2.39 12.17
C GLU A 67 0.17 -2.95 12.97
N PRO A 68 0.29 -3.08 14.31
CA PRO A 68 -0.70 -3.79 15.14
C PRO A 68 -2.12 -3.22 15.03
N ASN A 69 -2.23 -1.90 14.89
CA ASN A 69 -3.50 -1.17 14.83
C ASN A 69 -4.03 -0.98 13.41
N ALA A 70 -3.27 -1.38 12.39
CA ALA A 70 -3.70 -1.24 11.01
C ALA A 70 -4.65 -2.39 10.61
N PRO A 71 -5.56 -2.17 9.64
CA PRO A 71 -6.43 -3.23 9.14
C PRO A 71 -5.66 -4.44 8.64
N ALA A 72 -6.29 -5.61 8.77
CA ALA A 72 -5.78 -6.89 8.26
C ALA A 72 -5.42 -6.80 6.77
N ILE A 73 -4.38 -7.52 6.34
CA ILE A 73 -3.93 -7.53 4.93
C ILE A 73 -5.09 -7.85 3.99
N LYS A 74 -5.89 -8.87 4.34
CA LYS A 74 -7.07 -9.27 3.56
C LYS A 74 -8.06 -8.11 3.35
N LYS A 75 -8.33 -7.30 4.39
CA LYS A 75 -9.24 -6.16 4.26
C LYS A 75 -8.70 -5.08 3.31
N ARG A 76 -7.38 -4.89 3.27
CA ARG A 76 -6.72 -3.97 2.33
C ARG A 76 -6.86 -4.47 0.90
N ILE A 77 -6.57 -5.75 0.66
CA ILE A 77 -6.69 -6.38 -0.66
C ILE A 77 -8.14 -6.41 -1.16
N ASP A 78 -9.11 -6.72 -0.29
CA ASP A 78 -10.54 -6.72 -0.65
C ASP A 78 -11.01 -5.32 -1.04
N ALA A 79 -10.53 -4.27 -0.37
CA ALA A 79 -10.85 -2.88 -0.71
C ALA A 79 -10.19 -2.44 -2.03
N LEU A 80 -8.93 -2.81 -2.22
CA LEU A 80 -8.17 -2.59 -3.45
C LEU A 80 -8.85 -3.24 -4.66
N ASP A 81 -9.28 -4.50 -4.55
CA ASP A 81 -10.03 -5.21 -5.61
C ASP A 81 -11.32 -4.49 -5.99
N LYS A 82 -12.08 -4.02 -4.99
CA LYS A 82 -13.31 -3.25 -5.21
C LYS A 82 -13.02 -1.92 -5.92
N LEU A 83 -11.97 -1.21 -5.52
CA LEU A 83 -11.56 0.04 -6.16
C LEU A 83 -11.14 -0.18 -7.62
N CYS A 84 -10.33 -1.20 -7.89
CA CYS A 84 -9.90 -1.55 -9.24
C CYS A 84 -11.12 -1.78 -10.15
N LYS A 85 -12.14 -2.50 -9.67
CA LYS A 85 -13.41 -2.74 -10.40
C LYS A 85 -14.23 -1.49 -10.68
N THR A 86 -13.94 -0.34 -10.05
CA THR A 86 -14.60 0.93 -10.36
C THR A 86 -13.98 1.70 -11.53
N GLY A 87 -12.84 1.25 -12.05
CA GLY A 87 -12.05 1.93 -13.08
C GLY A 87 -11.08 2.98 -12.55
N ILE A 88 -10.94 3.11 -11.22
CA ILE A 88 -9.90 3.94 -10.60
C ILE A 88 -8.55 3.23 -10.77
N THR A 89 -7.50 3.95 -11.15
CA THR A 89 -6.13 3.42 -11.16
C THR A 89 -5.71 3.03 -9.75
N THR A 90 -5.24 1.82 -9.58
CA THR A 90 -4.91 1.22 -8.29
C THR A 90 -3.45 0.81 -8.21
N PHE A 91 -2.86 0.95 -7.03
CA PHE A 91 -1.49 0.51 -6.80
C PHE A 91 -1.29 -0.10 -5.42
N VAL A 92 -0.20 -0.84 -5.25
CA VAL A 92 0.28 -1.28 -3.94
C VAL A 92 1.65 -0.70 -3.66
N MET A 93 1.80 -0.16 -2.46
CA MET A 93 3.06 0.30 -1.91
C MET A 93 3.60 -0.76 -0.95
N ILE A 94 4.63 -1.48 -1.36
CA ILE A 94 5.35 -2.47 -0.53
C ILE A 94 6.56 -1.77 0.10
N ALA A 95 6.27 -0.97 1.12
CA ALA A 95 7.24 -0.10 1.77
C ALA A 95 6.98 0.00 3.30
N PRO A 96 7.92 -0.45 4.14
CA PRO A 96 9.12 -1.21 3.75
C PRO A 96 8.77 -2.60 3.20
N ILE A 97 9.65 -3.16 2.39
CA ILE A 97 9.66 -4.59 2.10
C ILE A 97 9.96 -5.35 3.40
N LEU A 98 9.00 -6.17 3.86
CA LEU A 98 9.15 -7.05 5.01
C LEU A 98 9.22 -8.51 4.56
N PRO A 99 9.56 -9.47 5.45
CA PRO A 99 9.57 -10.88 5.08
C PRO A 99 8.20 -11.32 4.55
N GLU A 100 8.20 -12.32 3.67
CA GLU A 100 7.01 -12.84 2.97
C GLU A 100 6.37 -11.87 1.94
N ALA A 101 6.99 -10.73 1.64
CA ALA A 101 6.48 -9.78 0.66
C ALA A 101 6.36 -10.37 -0.75
N GLU A 102 7.22 -11.33 -1.16
CA GLU A 102 7.15 -11.93 -2.50
C GLU A 102 5.81 -12.61 -2.79
N LYS A 103 5.12 -13.10 -1.74
CA LYS A 103 3.81 -13.73 -1.87
C LYS A 103 2.73 -12.73 -2.26
N LEU A 104 2.95 -11.43 -2.05
CA LEU A 104 2.03 -10.37 -2.49
C LEU A 104 1.83 -10.38 -4.00
N VAL A 105 2.84 -10.81 -4.78
CA VAL A 105 2.73 -10.95 -6.24
C VAL A 105 1.46 -11.71 -6.59
N GLN A 106 1.24 -12.88 -6.00
CA GLN A 106 0.05 -13.69 -6.28
C GLN A 106 -1.23 -13.05 -5.75
N LEU A 107 -1.16 -12.45 -4.55
CA LEU A 107 -2.33 -11.93 -3.87
C LEU A 107 -2.93 -10.68 -4.53
N VAL A 108 -2.08 -9.79 -5.08
CA VAL A 108 -2.54 -8.51 -5.64
C VAL A 108 -2.60 -8.48 -7.16
N SER A 109 -2.07 -9.52 -7.83
CA SER A 109 -2.19 -9.63 -9.29
C SER A 109 -3.65 -9.62 -9.76
N GLY A 110 -3.90 -8.84 -10.82
CA GLY A 110 -5.24 -8.58 -11.34
C GLY A 110 -6.07 -7.58 -10.53
N LYS A 111 -5.49 -6.97 -9.48
CA LYS A 111 -6.16 -5.98 -8.61
C LYS A 111 -5.41 -4.64 -8.54
N VAL A 112 -4.32 -4.51 -9.29
CA VAL A 112 -3.44 -3.33 -9.32
C VAL A 112 -3.00 -3.06 -10.75
N ASP A 113 -2.79 -1.78 -11.05
CA ASP A 113 -2.17 -1.33 -12.30
C ASP A 113 -0.64 -1.33 -12.19
N TYR A 114 -0.11 -1.01 -11.01
CA TYR A 114 1.32 -1.03 -10.74
C TYR A 114 1.62 -1.22 -9.25
N VAL A 115 2.89 -1.48 -8.95
CA VAL A 115 3.40 -1.52 -7.58
C VAL A 115 4.62 -0.63 -7.40
N ARG A 116 4.79 -0.14 -6.18
CA ARG A 116 6.01 0.54 -5.75
C ARG A 116 6.62 -0.21 -4.58
N ILE A 117 7.94 -0.29 -4.54
CA ILE A 117 8.67 -1.02 -3.51
C ILE A 117 9.77 -0.14 -2.91
N ASP A 118 9.95 -0.21 -1.60
CA ASP A 118 10.98 0.54 -0.90
C ASP A 118 11.54 -0.26 0.29
N ARG A 119 12.78 0.03 0.66
CA ARG A 119 13.43 -0.56 1.84
C ARG A 119 13.00 0.15 3.12
N MET A 120 13.36 -0.42 4.27
CA MET A 120 13.27 0.32 5.53
C MET A 120 14.38 1.36 5.59
N ASN A 121 14.00 2.64 5.55
CA ASN A 121 14.91 3.79 5.59
C ASN A 121 14.90 4.52 6.96
N TYR A 122 14.11 4.05 7.93
CA TYR A 122 13.95 4.71 9.23
C TYR A 122 14.43 3.85 10.40
N HIS A 123 15.53 4.25 11.02
CA HIS A 123 16.17 3.51 12.11
C HIS A 123 15.40 3.50 13.45
N TYR A 124 14.35 4.31 13.60
CA TYR A 124 13.56 4.32 14.84
C TYR A 124 12.85 2.99 15.12
N ALA A 125 12.63 2.17 14.10
CA ALA A 125 11.93 0.89 14.19
C ALA A 125 12.89 -0.31 14.31
N ASP A 126 14.21 -0.10 14.31
CA ASP A 126 15.22 -1.17 14.37
C ASP A 126 15.07 -2.06 15.62
N TRP A 127 14.55 -1.50 16.72
CA TRP A 127 14.27 -2.26 17.93
C TRP A 127 13.19 -3.33 17.72
N ILE A 128 12.24 -3.11 16.81
CA ILE A 128 11.20 -4.10 16.47
C ILE A 128 11.89 -5.31 15.82
N TYR A 129 12.78 -5.06 14.85
CA TYR A 129 13.52 -6.14 14.20
C TYR A 129 14.31 -6.97 15.23
N ARG A 130 15.08 -6.31 16.11
CA ARG A 130 15.84 -7.00 17.18
C ARG A 130 14.97 -7.79 18.13
N LYS A 131 13.84 -7.21 18.54
CA LYS A 131 12.93 -7.85 19.50
C LYS A 131 12.33 -9.16 18.96
N TYR A 132 12.12 -9.25 17.65
CA TYR A 132 11.48 -10.39 16.99
C TYR A 132 12.45 -11.25 16.16
N GLY A 133 13.77 -11.03 16.27
CA GLY A 133 14.78 -11.82 15.55
C GLY A 133 14.75 -11.63 14.02
N LEU A 134 14.36 -10.42 13.56
CA LEU A 134 14.19 -10.08 12.16
C LEU A 134 15.36 -9.24 11.60
N GLU A 135 16.49 -9.13 12.30
CA GLU A 135 17.63 -8.28 11.88
C GLU A 135 18.14 -8.61 10.48
N TYR A 136 18.02 -9.87 10.04
CA TYR A 136 18.36 -10.29 8.68
C TYR A 136 17.56 -9.50 7.62
N ALA A 137 16.33 -9.10 7.94
CA ALA A 137 15.44 -8.36 7.05
C ALA A 137 15.81 -6.87 6.92
N MET A 138 16.81 -6.40 7.68
CA MET A 138 17.35 -5.04 7.56
C MET A 138 18.54 -4.96 6.59
N THR A 139 19.08 -6.10 6.17
CA THR A 139 20.29 -6.16 5.35
C THR A 139 20.05 -5.74 3.91
N ASP A 140 21.08 -5.20 3.26
CA ASP A 140 21.08 -4.93 1.81
C ASP A 140 20.83 -6.22 1.01
N GLU A 141 21.40 -7.34 1.48
CA GLU A 141 21.21 -8.65 0.87
C GLU A 141 19.73 -9.05 0.84
N PHE A 142 19.03 -8.96 1.97
CA PHE A 142 17.59 -9.23 2.04
C PHE A 142 16.81 -8.33 1.09
N PHE A 143 17.10 -7.02 1.09
CA PHE A 143 16.42 -6.08 0.22
C PHE A 143 16.61 -6.42 -1.26
N ILE A 144 17.85 -6.66 -1.70
CA ILE A 144 18.17 -7.00 -3.10
C ILE A 144 17.49 -8.30 -3.51
N GLN A 145 17.54 -9.34 -2.66
CA GLN A 145 16.89 -10.61 -2.95
C GLN A 145 15.37 -10.45 -3.10
N MET A 146 14.72 -9.75 -2.17
CA MET A 146 13.28 -9.57 -2.18
C MET A 146 12.81 -8.65 -3.30
N LYS A 147 13.55 -7.56 -3.55
CA LYS A 147 13.36 -6.67 -4.70
C LYS A 147 13.34 -7.47 -6.00
N ASN A 148 14.37 -8.30 -6.24
CA ASN A 148 14.46 -9.11 -7.46
C ASN A 148 13.29 -10.10 -7.58
N LYS A 149 12.87 -10.74 -6.49
CA LYS A 149 11.69 -11.62 -6.47
C LYS A 149 10.41 -10.86 -6.86
N LEU A 150 10.19 -9.68 -6.28
CA LEU A 150 9.03 -8.84 -6.55
C LEU A 150 9.02 -8.33 -7.99
N GLU A 151 10.12 -7.72 -8.44
CA GLU A 151 10.25 -7.18 -9.81
C GLU A 151 9.99 -8.27 -10.86
N ASN A 152 10.64 -9.43 -10.74
CA ASN A 152 10.42 -10.55 -11.66
C ASN A 152 8.99 -11.11 -11.57
N GLY A 153 8.45 -11.21 -10.35
CA GLY A 153 7.11 -11.70 -10.08
C GLY A 153 6.01 -10.84 -10.70
N PHE A 154 6.11 -9.52 -10.60
CA PHE A 154 5.17 -8.57 -11.20
C PHE A 154 5.39 -8.43 -12.71
N LYS A 155 6.65 -8.35 -13.16
CA LYS A 155 6.98 -8.25 -14.60
C LYS A 155 6.47 -9.44 -15.39
N SER A 156 6.58 -10.66 -14.87
CA SER A 156 6.04 -11.88 -15.50
C SER A 156 4.51 -11.88 -15.65
N ARG A 157 3.81 -10.96 -14.96
CA ARG A 157 2.36 -10.79 -15.00
C ARG A 157 1.93 -9.49 -15.69
N GLY A 158 2.87 -8.79 -16.33
CA GLY A 158 2.60 -7.53 -17.03
C GLY A 158 2.31 -6.34 -16.11
N ILE A 159 2.65 -6.43 -14.82
CA ILE A 159 2.46 -5.34 -13.84
C ILE A 159 3.79 -4.61 -13.68
N SER A 160 3.78 -3.27 -13.79
CA SER A 160 4.99 -2.48 -13.57
C SER A 160 5.34 -2.42 -12.08
N CYS A 161 6.64 -2.45 -11.80
CA CYS A 161 7.21 -2.41 -10.46
C CYS A 161 8.28 -1.32 -10.41
N GLU A 162 8.10 -0.33 -9.56
CA GLU A 162 9.01 0.82 -9.40
C GLU A 162 9.69 0.79 -8.05
N VAL A 163 11.01 1.03 -8.02
CA VAL A 163 11.78 1.22 -6.77
C VAL A 163 11.94 2.72 -6.53
N ILE A 164 11.63 3.17 -5.31
CA ILE A 164 11.37 4.60 -5.04
C ILE A 164 12.39 5.34 -4.16
N PHE A 165 13.34 4.63 -3.52
CA PHE A 165 14.51 5.10 -2.75
C PHE A 165 14.37 6.33 -1.84
#